data_AF-A0A662TMK7-F1
#
_entry.id   AF-A0A662TMK7-F1
#
_cell.length_a   1.000
_cell.length_b   1.000
_cell.length_c   1.000
_cell.angle_alpha   90.00
_cell.angle_beta   90.00
_cell.angle_gamma   90.00
#
_symmetry.space_group_name_H-M   'P 1'
#
loop_
_entity.id
_entity.type
_entity.pdbx_description
1 polymer ?
#
loop_
_entity_poly.entity_id
_entity_poly.type
_entity_poly.pdbx_seq_one_letter_code
_entity_poly.pdbx_strand_id
1 'polypeptide(L)'
;MYLALLIILLPLILFTLVKILKIKVEGVESTPIYFSIRTKHIVSILEKIAVRSSNVINDFGRIAVYTTIFMIIFYFYFFFFNFLKFLFKFGETSKIIILYPGLTINIEESIYFFISVGFSLIIHEAAHALQALSHDIEVRWFGVGIFLGLIYGFVEIDDKALMKAGKEVRRKI
;
A
#
# COMPACT_ATOMS: atom_id res chain seq x y z
N MET A 1 25.05 0.28 -2.19
CA MET A 1 25.34 0.93 -0.89
C MET A 1 25.00 2.42 -0.88
N TYR A 2 25.61 3.29 -1.70
CA TYR A 2 25.31 4.74 -1.71
C TYR A 2 23.84 5.06 -2.06
N LEU A 3 23.24 4.33 -3.01
CA LEU A 3 21.82 4.52 -3.36
C LEU A 3 20.88 4.17 -2.19
N ALA A 4 21.13 3.07 -1.49
CA ALA A 4 20.33 2.67 -0.33
C ALA A 4 20.37 3.72 0.78
N LEU A 5 21.54 4.33 1.02
CA LEU A 5 21.69 5.44 1.96
C LEU A 5 20.88 6.66 1.50
N LEU A 6 20.92 7.02 0.22
CA LEU A 6 20.14 8.13 -0.32
C LEU A 6 18.63 7.90 -0.18
N ILE A 7 18.16 6.68 -0.43
CA ILE A 7 16.75 6.28 -0.29
C ILE A 7 16.30 6.39 1.18
N ILE A 8 17.11 5.89 2.12
CA ILE A 8 16.80 5.96 3.56
C ILE A 8 16.82 7.41 4.06
N LEU A 9 17.71 8.25 3.52
CA LEU A 9 17.83 9.66 3.87
C LEU A 9 16.80 10.55 3.16
N LEU A 10 16.08 10.06 2.17
CA LEU A 10 15.12 10.84 1.39
C LEU A 10 14.04 11.51 2.27
N PRO A 11 13.40 10.84 3.25
CA PRO A 11 12.46 11.50 4.16
C PRO A 11 13.08 12.65 4.96
N LEU A 12 14.35 12.49 5.39
CA LEU A 12 15.09 13.54 6.10
C LEU A 12 15.36 14.75 5.19
N ILE A 13 15.71 14.50 3.93
CA ILE A 13 15.92 15.55 2.92
C ILE A 13 14.60 16.30 2.67
N LEU A 14 13.49 15.58 2.49
CA LEU A 14 12.17 16.19 2.29
C LEU A 14 11.72 17.00 3.51
N PHE A 15 11.92 16.47 4.72
CA PHE A 15 11.62 17.17 5.97
C PHE A 15 12.40 18.48 6.11
N THR A 16 13.70 18.45 5.82
CA THR A 16 14.55 19.65 5.89
C THR A 16 14.13 20.68 4.84
N LEU A 17 13.80 20.26 3.62
CA LEU A 17 13.26 21.13 2.57
C LEU A 17 11.92 21.78 2.98
N VAL A 18 10.96 21.01 3.51
CA VAL A 18 9.68 21.53 4.00
C VAL A 18 9.89 22.61 5.06
N LYS A 19 10.83 22.38 5.98
CA LYS A 19 11.15 23.32 7.06
C LYS A 19 11.81 24.60 6.56
N ILE A 20 12.78 24.49 5.62
CA ILE A 20 13.48 25.64 5.02
C ILE A 20 12.53 26.49 4.19
N LEU A 21 11.72 25.84 3.36
CA LEU A 21 10.76 26.50 2.47
C LEU A 21 9.49 26.96 3.19
N LYS A 22 9.36 26.68 4.50
CA LYS A 22 8.19 27.03 5.34
C LYS A 22 6.86 26.58 4.70
N ILE A 23 6.87 25.43 4.05
CA ILE A 23 5.69 24.88 3.36
C ILE A 23 4.64 24.55 4.43
N LYS A 24 3.52 25.28 4.41
CA LYS A 24 2.33 25.03 5.25
C LYS A 24 1.14 24.69 4.35
N VAL A 25 1.31 23.66 3.54
CA VAL A 25 0.23 23.19 2.66
C VAL A 25 -0.62 22.18 3.43
N GLU A 26 -1.93 22.40 3.43
CA GLU A 26 -2.88 21.44 4.01
C GLU A 26 -2.73 20.09 3.30
N GLY A 27 -2.54 19.03 4.08
CA GLY A 27 -2.34 17.68 3.56
C GLY A 27 -0.88 17.28 3.32
N VAL A 28 0.10 18.09 3.67
CA VAL A 28 1.51 17.65 3.74
C VAL A 28 1.89 17.40 5.19
N GLU A 29 2.34 16.18 5.49
CA GLU A 29 2.89 15.81 6.79
C GLU A 29 4.34 15.37 6.63
N SER A 30 5.23 15.84 7.51
CA SER A 30 6.65 15.49 7.42
C SER A 30 7.29 15.39 8.80
N THR A 31 8.12 14.36 8.97
CA THR A 31 9.03 14.12 10.08
C THR A 31 10.38 13.66 9.53
N PRO A 32 11.46 13.60 10.31
CA PRO A 32 12.76 13.14 9.82
C PRO A 32 12.78 11.75 9.16
N ILE A 33 11.82 10.87 9.49
CA ILE A 33 11.75 9.47 8.99
C ILE A 33 10.57 9.21 8.07
N TYR A 34 9.64 10.16 7.95
CA TYR A 34 8.35 10.00 7.28
C TYR A 34 7.98 11.26 6.53
N PHE A 35 7.45 11.10 5.34
CA PHE A 35 6.83 12.18 4.57
C PHE A 35 5.56 11.66 3.92
N SER A 36 4.50 12.47 3.90
CA SER A 36 3.23 12.10 3.27
C SER A 36 2.51 13.28 2.66
N ILE A 37 1.71 12.97 1.64
CA ILE A 37 0.78 13.88 1.01
C ILE A 37 -0.58 13.22 1.01
N ARG A 38 -1.61 13.95 1.44
CA ARG A 38 -3.01 13.54 1.39
C ARG A 38 -3.88 14.53 0.63
N THR A 39 -4.93 14.04 0.01
CA THR A 39 -5.85 14.85 -0.80
C THR A 39 -7.29 14.35 -0.71
N LYS A 40 -8.24 15.30 -0.67
CA LYS A 40 -9.68 15.05 -0.82
C LYS A 40 -10.12 14.95 -2.27
N HIS A 41 -9.30 15.43 -3.21
CA HIS A 41 -9.66 15.43 -4.63
C HIS A 41 -9.84 14.00 -5.14
N ILE A 42 -8.90 13.10 -4.83
CA ILE A 42 -9.00 11.68 -5.20
C ILE A 42 -10.23 11.04 -4.55
N VAL A 43 -10.47 11.32 -3.26
CA VAL A 43 -11.65 10.82 -2.55
C VAL A 43 -12.95 11.19 -3.28
N SER A 44 -13.11 12.47 -3.67
CA SER A 44 -14.31 12.94 -4.38
C SER A 44 -14.52 12.27 -5.76
N ILE A 45 -13.43 11.84 -6.41
CA ILE A 45 -13.49 11.07 -7.66
C ILE A 45 -13.95 9.64 -7.37
N LEU A 46 -13.35 9.00 -6.37
CA LEU A 46 -13.71 7.64 -5.96
C LEU A 46 -15.17 7.56 -5.48
N GLU A 47 -15.67 8.58 -4.78
CA GLU A 47 -17.05 8.65 -4.32
C GLU A 47 -18.04 8.62 -5.50
N LYS A 48 -17.79 9.39 -6.56
CA LYS A 48 -18.60 9.37 -7.78
C LYS A 48 -18.60 8.00 -8.45
N ILE A 49 -17.46 7.31 -8.46
CA ILE A 49 -17.33 5.96 -9.01
C ILE A 49 -18.10 4.96 -8.15
N ALA A 50 -17.96 5.05 -6.83
CA ALA A 50 -18.61 4.19 -5.85
C ALA A 50 -20.13 4.26 -5.94
N VAL A 51 -20.69 5.47 -6.00
CA VAL A 51 -22.14 5.69 -6.15
C VAL A 51 -22.66 5.09 -7.46
N ARG A 52 -21.92 5.24 -8.56
CA ARG A 52 -22.36 4.75 -9.88
C ARG A 52 -22.23 3.24 -10.05
N SER A 53 -21.26 2.62 -9.38
CA SER A 53 -20.82 1.25 -9.65
C SER A 53 -20.81 0.36 -8.40
N SER A 54 -21.59 0.70 -7.39
CA SER A 54 -21.60 0.04 -6.07
C SER A 54 -21.75 -1.47 -6.16
N ASN A 55 -22.62 -1.98 -7.03
CA ASN A 55 -22.81 -3.41 -7.25
C ASN A 55 -21.54 -4.09 -7.79
N VAL A 56 -20.90 -3.49 -8.79
CA VAL A 56 -19.67 -4.02 -9.42
C VAL A 56 -18.52 -4.04 -8.42
N ILE A 57 -18.36 -2.96 -7.64
CA ILE A 57 -17.35 -2.85 -6.59
C ILE A 57 -17.58 -3.94 -5.53
N ASN A 58 -18.83 -4.15 -5.13
CA ASN A 58 -19.18 -5.16 -4.14
C ASN A 58 -18.89 -6.59 -4.58
N ASP A 59 -19.17 -6.93 -5.83
CA ASP A 59 -18.86 -8.24 -6.39
C ASP A 59 -17.35 -8.43 -6.54
N PHE A 60 -16.63 -7.39 -6.97
CA PHE A 60 -15.16 -7.39 -6.98
C PHE A 60 -14.59 -7.62 -5.58
N GLY A 61 -15.09 -6.92 -4.55
CA GLY A 61 -14.67 -7.10 -3.16
C GLY A 61 -14.89 -8.52 -2.65
N ARG A 62 -16.01 -9.18 -3.03
CA ARG A 62 -16.24 -10.60 -2.68
C ARG A 62 -15.21 -11.51 -3.34
N ILE A 63 -14.93 -11.33 -4.63
CA ILE A 63 -13.93 -12.10 -5.36
C ILE A 63 -12.53 -11.86 -4.76
N ALA A 64 -12.21 -10.61 -4.40
CA ALA A 64 -10.94 -10.24 -3.79
C ALA A 64 -10.72 -10.92 -2.44
N VAL A 65 -11.77 -11.07 -1.61
CA VAL A 65 -11.69 -11.82 -0.34
C VAL A 65 -11.34 -13.29 -0.58
N TYR A 66 -12.02 -13.96 -1.50
CA TYR A 66 -11.71 -15.37 -1.83
C TYR A 66 -10.31 -15.53 -2.44
N THR A 67 -9.92 -14.59 -3.30
CA THR A 67 -8.58 -14.56 -3.90
C THR A 67 -7.51 -14.38 -2.82
N THR A 68 -7.74 -13.49 -1.85
CA THR A 68 -6.82 -13.28 -0.72
C THR A 68 -6.67 -14.54 0.11
N ILE A 69 -7.77 -15.23 0.45
CA ILE A 69 -7.73 -16.49 1.21
C ILE A 69 -6.94 -17.55 0.43
N PHE A 70 -7.21 -17.71 -0.87
CA PHE A 70 -6.47 -18.63 -1.72
C PHE A 70 -4.98 -18.29 -1.76
N MET A 71 -4.63 -17.02 -1.95
CA MET A 71 -3.24 -16.55 -2.00
C MET A 71 -2.52 -16.80 -0.67
N ILE A 72 -3.17 -16.59 0.48
CA ILE A 72 -2.59 -16.91 1.80
C ILE A 72 -2.28 -18.41 1.88
N ILE A 73 -3.22 -19.28 1.52
CA ILE A 73 -3.01 -20.74 1.56
C ILE A 73 -1.89 -21.14 0.60
N PHE A 74 -1.90 -20.59 -0.62
CA PHE A 74 -0.89 -20.88 -1.64
C PHE A 74 0.50 -20.43 -1.21
N TYR A 75 0.65 -19.21 -0.69
CA TYR A 75 1.94 -18.72 -0.20
C TYR A 75 2.42 -19.51 1.00
N PHE A 76 1.53 -19.84 1.94
CA PHE A 76 1.90 -20.68 3.08
C PHE A 76 2.42 -22.04 2.61
N TYR A 77 1.69 -22.70 1.70
CA TYR A 77 2.14 -23.93 1.05
C TYR A 77 3.51 -23.74 0.38
N PHE A 78 3.67 -22.72 -0.46
CA PHE A 78 4.90 -22.44 -1.18
C PHE A 78 6.09 -22.24 -0.24
N PHE A 79 5.94 -21.40 0.78
CA PHE A 79 7.00 -21.13 1.76
C PHE A 79 7.32 -22.36 2.62
N PHE A 80 6.29 -23.08 3.08
CA PHE A 80 6.47 -24.28 3.88
C PHE A 80 7.25 -25.36 3.12
N PHE A 81 6.88 -25.63 1.86
CA PHE A 81 7.58 -26.63 1.05
C PHE A 81 8.99 -26.18 0.67
N ASN A 82 9.22 -24.89 0.39
CA ASN A 82 10.58 -24.38 0.19
C ASN A 82 11.44 -24.53 1.45
N PHE A 83 10.86 -24.30 2.63
CA PHE A 83 11.54 -24.49 3.91
C PHE A 83 11.90 -25.95 4.18
N LEU A 84 10.99 -26.90 3.90
CA LEU A 84 11.29 -28.33 4.03
C LEU A 84 12.41 -28.78 3.10
N LYS A 85 12.37 -28.37 1.83
CA LYS A 85 13.45 -28.66 0.86
C LYS A 85 14.79 -28.11 1.33
N PHE A 86 14.80 -26.91 1.91
CA PHE A 86 15.99 -26.30 2.49
C PHE A 86 16.54 -27.10 3.68
N LEU A 87 15.68 -27.52 4.61
CA LEU A 87 16.09 -28.27 5.80
C LEU A 87 16.65 -29.66 5.48
N PHE A 88 15.94 -30.40 4.63
CA PHE A 88 16.27 -31.80 4.34
C PHE A 88 17.13 -31.98 3.08
N LYS A 89 17.54 -30.86 2.44
CA LYS A 89 18.45 -30.81 1.29
C LYS A 89 18.05 -31.75 0.15
N PHE A 90 16.75 -31.84 -0.15
CA PHE A 90 16.25 -32.60 -1.29
C PHE A 90 15.58 -31.69 -2.32
N GLY A 91 15.91 -31.92 -3.59
CA GLY A 91 15.43 -31.11 -4.71
C GLY A 91 15.98 -29.68 -4.74
N GLU A 92 15.54 -28.91 -5.73
CA GLU A 92 15.92 -27.50 -5.86
C GLU A 92 15.02 -26.61 -4.98
N THR A 93 15.66 -25.74 -4.20
CA THR A 93 14.99 -24.67 -3.44
C THR A 93 14.86 -23.42 -4.30
N SER A 94 13.68 -22.79 -4.32
CA SER A 94 13.55 -21.46 -4.92
C SER A 94 14.32 -20.45 -4.06
N LYS A 95 15.19 -19.65 -4.68
CA LYS A 95 15.87 -18.55 -3.99
C LYS A 95 14.85 -17.46 -3.69
N ILE A 96 14.46 -17.31 -2.42
CA ILE A 96 13.64 -16.21 -1.95
C ILE A 96 14.60 -15.08 -1.56
N ILE A 97 14.55 -13.98 -2.31
CA ILE A 97 15.38 -12.79 -2.07
C ILE A 97 14.44 -11.65 -1.71
N ILE A 98 14.73 -10.96 -0.60
CA ILE A 98 14.04 -9.72 -0.25
C ILE A 98 14.52 -8.62 -1.19
N LEU A 99 13.61 -8.04 -1.96
CA LEU A 99 13.93 -6.94 -2.86
C LEU A 99 14.02 -5.65 -2.04
N TYR A 100 15.22 -5.08 -1.99
CA TYR A 100 15.51 -3.81 -1.37
C TYR A 100 16.30 -2.94 -2.35
N PRO A 101 15.69 -1.86 -2.87
CA PRO A 101 16.31 -0.93 -3.80
C PRO A 101 17.70 -0.44 -3.35
N GLY A 102 18.72 -0.62 -4.21
CA GLY A 102 20.09 -0.21 -3.94
C GLY A 102 20.90 -1.11 -2.98
N LEU A 103 20.29 -2.21 -2.49
CA LEU A 103 20.97 -3.30 -1.78
C LEU A 103 20.93 -4.61 -2.55
N THR A 104 19.74 -5.15 -2.86
CA THR A 104 19.58 -6.46 -3.49
C THR A 104 19.20 -6.39 -4.96
N ILE A 105 18.77 -5.22 -5.44
CA ILE A 105 18.50 -4.91 -6.85
C ILE A 105 19.29 -3.68 -7.30
N ASN A 106 19.62 -3.61 -8.59
CA ASN A 106 20.42 -2.50 -9.15
C ASN A 106 19.59 -1.20 -9.30
N ILE A 107 20.24 -0.13 -9.79
CA ILE A 107 19.62 1.21 -9.87
C ILE A 107 18.46 1.23 -10.86
N GLU A 108 18.64 0.61 -12.02
CA GLU A 108 17.61 0.57 -13.07
C GLU A 108 16.39 -0.22 -12.59
N GLU A 109 16.62 -1.40 -12.01
CA GLU A 109 15.59 -2.24 -11.38
C GLU A 109 14.87 -1.53 -10.23
N SER A 110 15.59 -0.72 -9.46
CA SER A 110 15.02 0.06 -8.36
C SER A 110 13.98 1.06 -8.85
N ILE A 111 14.20 1.70 -10.00
CA ILE A 111 13.25 2.64 -10.60
C ILE A 111 11.96 1.89 -10.99
N TYR A 112 12.09 0.77 -11.67
CA TYR A 112 10.93 -0.06 -12.04
C TYR A 112 10.20 -0.58 -10.80
N PHE A 113 10.93 -0.96 -9.75
CA PHE A 113 10.36 -1.39 -8.48
C PHE A 113 9.50 -0.29 -7.84
N PHE A 114 10.02 0.93 -7.70
CA PHE A 114 9.27 2.02 -7.08
C PHE A 114 8.03 2.43 -7.88
N ILE A 115 8.13 2.44 -9.22
CA ILE A 115 6.97 2.70 -10.09
C ILE A 115 5.91 1.62 -9.90
N SER A 116 6.32 0.34 -9.92
CA SER A 116 5.40 -0.79 -9.79
C SER A 116 4.72 -0.81 -8.42
N VAL A 117 5.49 -0.64 -7.35
CA VAL A 117 4.98 -0.59 -5.98
C VAL A 117 4.08 0.63 -5.78
N GLY A 118 4.50 1.81 -6.22
CA GLY A 118 3.70 3.03 -6.08
C GLY A 118 2.35 2.91 -6.82
N PHE A 119 2.37 2.41 -8.05
CA PHE A 119 1.15 2.19 -8.82
C PHE A 119 0.24 1.13 -8.18
N SER A 120 0.82 0.01 -7.74
CA SER A 120 0.09 -1.06 -7.05
C SER A 120 -0.55 -0.59 -5.75
N LEU A 121 0.16 0.22 -4.96
CA LEU A 121 -0.35 0.82 -3.72
C LEU A 121 -1.50 1.78 -4.00
N ILE A 122 -1.38 2.66 -4.99
CA ILE A 122 -2.47 3.58 -5.34
C ILE A 122 -3.75 2.80 -5.67
N ILE A 123 -3.64 1.72 -6.45
CA ILE A 123 -4.79 0.88 -6.79
C ILE A 123 -5.33 0.15 -5.55
N HIS A 124 -4.44 -0.40 -4.72
CA HIS A 124 -4.81 -1.13 -3.51
C HIS A 124 -5.61 -0.25 -2.54
N GLU A 125 -5.07 0.92 -2.21
CA GLU A 125 -5.71 1.90 -1.36
C GLU A 125 -7.02 2.42 -2.00
N ALA A 126 -7.03 2.65 -3.32
CA ALA A 126 -8.24 3.09 -4.01
C ALA A 126 -9.34 2.03 -3.95
N ALA A 127 -8.99 0.74 -4.00
CA ALA A 127 -9.94 -0.35 -3.85
C ALA A 127 -10.58 -0.35 -2.45
N HIS A 128 -9.79 -0.15 -1.39
CA HIS A 128 -10.30 -0.01 -0.03
C HIS A 128 -11.24 1.18 0.12
N ALA A 129 -10.86 2.35 -0.42
CA ALA A 129 -11.71 3.53 -0.44
C ALA A 129 -13.02 3.29 -1.19
N LEU A 130 -12.96 2.71 -2.40
CA LEU A 130 -14.15 2.40 -3.19
C LEU A 130 -15.08 1.44 -2.46
N GLN A 131 -14.53 0.43 -1.80
CA GLN A 131 -15.31 -0.54 -1.04
C GLN A 131 -16.00 0.13 0.16
N ALA A 132 -15.29 0.98 0.91
CA ALA A 132 -15.87 1.76 2.02
C ALA A 132 -17.00 2.69 1.53
N LEU A 133 -16.72 3.47 0.49
CA LEU A 133 -17.68 4.41 -0.10
C LEU A 133 -18.91 3.71 -0.69
N SER A 134 -18.76 2.49 -1.23
CA SER A 134 -19.90 1.70 -1.74
C SER A 134 -20.86 1.21 -0.65
N HIS A 135 -20.46 1.33 0.62
CA HIS A 135 -21.24 1.00 1.80
C HIS A 135 -21.58 2.23 2.66
N ASP A 136 -21.52 3.42 2.08
CA ASP A 136 -21.79 4.70 2.75
C ASP A 136 -20.88 4.95 3.97
N ILE A 137 -19.66 4.38 3.95
CA ILE A 137 -18.64 4.64 4.97
C ILE A 137 -17.75 5.78 4.48
N GLU A 138 -17.68 6.86 5.27
CA GLU A 138 -16.92 8.04 4.92
C GLU A 138 -15.41 7.76 4.85
N VAL A 139 -14.79 8.31 3.80
CA VAL A 139 -13.34 8.37 3.61
C VAL A 139 -12.92 9.83 3.73
N ARG A 140 -12.08 10.16 4.72
CA ARG A 140 -11.64 11.55 4.96
C ARG A 140 -10.54 11.98 4.01
N TRP A 141 -9.58 11.10 3.77
CA TRP A 141 -8.37 11.41 3.01
C TRP A 141 -7.85 10.18 2.25
N PHE A 142 -7.32 10.44 1.06
CA PHE A 142 -6.48 9.50 0.33
C PHE A 142 -5.05 10.03 0.33
N GLY A 143 -4.07 9.20 0.61
CA GLY A 143 -2.69 9.66 0.70
C GLY A 143 -1.64 8.63 0.27
N VAL A 144 -0.47 9.18 -0.01
CA VAL A 144 0.74 8.43 -0.33
C VAL A 144 1.92 9.08 0.38
N GLY A 145 2.94 8.30 0.68
CA GLY A 145 4.11 8.81 1.35
C GLY A 145 5.31 7.89 1.26
N ILE A 146 6.36 8.31 1.96
CA ILE A 146 7.62 7.60 2.09
C ILE A 146 7.94 7.44 3.57
N PHE A 147 8.17 6.21 4.00
CA PHE A 147 8.59 5.85 5.35
C PHE A 147 9.88 5.04 5.28
N LEU A 148 10.95 5.55 5.91
CA LEU A 148 12.29 4.94 5.85
C LEU A 148 12.77 4.60 4.42
N GLY A 149 12.38 5.41 3.43
CA GLY A 149 12.72 5.21 2.02
C GLY A 149 11.81 4.24 1.25
N LEU A 150 10.81 3.64 1.90
CA LEU A 150 9.79 2.82 1.24
C LEU A 150 8.52 3.63 0.99
N ILE A 151 7.94 3.45 -0.18
CA ILE A 151 6.64 4.04 -0.53
C ILE A 151 5.55 3.30 0.24
N TYR A 152 4.59 4.03 0.77
CA TYR A 152 3.35 3.47 1.31
C TYR A 152 2.16 4.32 0.86
N GLY A 153 0.99 3.70 0.78
CA GLY A 153 -0.28 4.37 0.56
C GLY A 153 -1.15 4.28 1.81
N PHE A 154 -2.16 5.14 1.91
CA PHE A 154 -3.18 5.02 2.94
C PHE A 154 -4.50 5.66 2.52
N VAL A 155 -5.57 5.15 3.12
CA VAL A 155 -6.90 5.77 3.12
C VAL A 155 -7.36 5.95 4.55
N GLU A 156 -7.76 7.17 4.91
CA GLU A 156 -8.36 7.45 6.21
C GLU A 156 -9.87 7.19 6.17
N ILE A 157 -10.29 6.01 6.63
CA ILE A 157 -11.69 5.60 6.73
C ILE A 157 -12.24 5.98 8.11
N ASP A 158 -13.54 6.31 8.22
CA ASP A 158 -14.15 6.53 9.54
C ASP A 158 -14.26 5.22 10.35
N ASP A 159 -13.38 5.06 11.33
CA ASP A 159 -13.31 3.87 12.19
C ASP A 159 -14.63 3.57 12.90
N LYS A 160 -15.39 4.59 13.33
CA LYS A 160 -16.64 4.38 14.07
C LYS A 160 -17.73 3.83 13.15
N ALA A 161 -17.83 4.35 11.94
CA ALA A 161 -18.73 3.84 10.91
C ALA A 161 -18.31 2.44 10.47
N LEU A 162 -17.02 2.21 10.26
CA LEU A 162 -16.48 0.89 9.89
C LEU A 162 -16.76 -0.16 10.97
N MET A 163 -16.56 0.18 12.25
CA MET A 163 -16.83 -0.76 13.37
C MET A 163 -18.31 -1.13 13.49
N LYS A 164 -19.22 -0.22 13.14
CA LYS A 164 -20.66 -0.46 13.11
C LYS A 164 -21.10 -1.26 11.88
N ALA A 165 -20.28 -1.31 10.83
CA ALA A 165 -20.59 -2.06 9.63
C ALA A 165 -20.59 -3.58 9.89
N GLY A 166 -21.37 -4.30 9.06
CA GLY A 166 -21.46 -5.75 9.12
C GLY A 166 -20.09 -6.43 8.90
N LYS A 167 -19.93 -7.64 9.44
CA LYS A 167 -18.68 -8.41 9.32
C LYS A 167 -18.27 -8.68 7.86
N GLU A 168 -19.23 -8.79 6.95
CA GLU A 168 -18.95 -8.94 5.51
C GLU A 168 -18.26 -7.70 4.94
N VAL A 169 -18.75 -6.51 5.28
CA VAL A 169 -18.23 -5.22 4.79
C VAL A 169 -16.79 -5.01 5.26
N ARG A 170 -16.54 -5.18 6.55
CA ARG A 170 -15.22 -5.02 7.18
C ARG A 170 -14.14 -6.00 6.71
N ARG A 171 -14.51 -7.04 5.94
CA ARG A 171 -13.55 -8.01 5.39
C ARG A 171 -13.08 -7.64 3.99
N LYS A 172 -13.83 -6.78 3.30
CA LYS A 172 -13.54 -6.33 1.94
C LYS A 172 -12.71 -5.04 1.92
N ILE A 173 -12.63 -4.38 3.08
CA ILE A 173 -11.82 -3.19 3.41
C ILE A 173 -10.71 -3.72 4.33
#